data_AF-A0A417YSU6-F1
#
_entry.id   AF-A0A417YSU6-F1
#
_cell.length_a   1.000
_cell.length_b   1.000
_cell.length_c   1.000
_cell.angle_alpha   90.00
_cell.angle_beta   90.00
_cell.angle_gamma   90.00
#
_symmetry.space_group_name_H-M   'P 1'
#
loop_
_entity.id
_entity.type
_entity.pdbx_description
1 polymer ?
#
loop_
_entity_poly.entity_id
_entity_poly.type
_entity_poly.pdbx_seq_one_letter_code
_entity_poly.pdbx_strand_id
1 'polypeptide(L)'
;MDKKKLSIITWVVIIVTMMIGGFLGIYLIGKETGEYDFGLATPMLAGLAGAVILNIVLAKWKKKRNGKVPEVDERSLVLMKRYFNIVLYFVLFGSGAILIALYAMGITHIETGLIIVYMMALYLIIGIGALIVKRL
;
A
#
# COMPACT_ATOMS: atom_id res chain seq x y z
N MET A 1 -8.99 -19.20 -16.27
CA MET A 1 -7.67 -18.54 -16.39
C MET A 1 -6.71 -19.19 -15.42
N ASP A 2 -5.50 -19.58 -15.84
CA ASP A 2 -4.54 -20.28 -14.97
C ASP A 2 -4.17 -19.47 -13.73
N LYS A 3 -4.10 -20.13 -12.56
CA LYS A 3 -3.72 -19.49 -11.28
C LYS A 3 -2.38 -18.73 -11.37
N LYS A 4 -1.43 -19.25 -12.17
CA LYS A 4 -0.15 -18.58 -12.44
C LYS A 4 -0.30 -17.30 -13.24
N LYS A 5 -1.14 -17.29 -14.29
CA LYS A 5 -1.40 -16.10 -15.11
C LYS A 5 -2.10 -15.03 -14.30
N LEU A 6 -3.07 -15.41 -13.47
CA LEU A 6 -3.76 -14.51 -12.54
C LEU A 6 -2.77 -13.85 -11.56
N SER A 7 -1.88 -14.64 -10.96
CA SER A 7 -0.86 -14.12 -10.05
C SER A 7 0.08 -13.11 -10.72
N ILE A 8 0.48 -13.35 -11.97
CA ILE A 8 1.33 -12.42 -12.73
C ILE A 8 0.59 -11.12 -13.00
N ILE A 9 -0.66 -11.21 -13.47
CA ILE A 9 -1.50 -10.03 -13.73
C ILE A 9 -1.66 -9.20 -12.46
N THR A 10 -1.95 -9.84 -11.32
CA THR A 10 -2.07 -9.13 -10.03
C THR A 10 -0.79 -8.38 -9.68
N TRP A 11 0.38 -9.01 -9.83
CA TRP A 11 1.67 -8.34 -9.57
C TRP A 11 1.91 -7.17 -10.52
N VAL A 12 1.62 -7.33 -11.81
CA VAL A 12 1.75 -6.24 -12.80
C VAL A 12 0.84 -5.07 -12.42
N VAL A 13 -0.42 -5.33 -12.06
CA VAL A 13 -1.36 -4.27 -11.66
C VAL A 13 -0.85 -3.52 -10.43
N ILE A 14 -0.36 -4.23 -9.41
CA ILE A 14 0.21 -3.60 -8.20
C ILE A 14 1.41 -2.72 -8.54
N ILE A 15 2.34 -3.23 -9.34
CA ILE A 15 3.56 -2.48 -9.70
C ILE A 15 3.20 -1.24 -10.53
N VAL A 16 2.34 -1.38 -11.53
CA VAL A 16 1.93 -0.27 -12.40
C VAL A 16 1.19 0.80 -11.60
N THR A 17 0.27 0.41 -10.71
CA THR A 17 -0.45 1.40 -9.87
C THR A 17 0.47 2.12 -8.90
N MET A 18 1.45 1.43 -8.30
CA MET A 18 2.49 2.07 -7.48
C MET A 18 3.33 3.06 -8.29
N MET A 19 3.73 2.70 -9.52
CA MET A 19 4.48 3.61 -10.40
C MET A 19 3.65 4.83 -10.79
N ILE A 20 2.40 4.64 -11.22
CA ILE A 20 1.51 5.75 -11.59
C ILE A 20 1.35 6.70 -10.39
N GLY A 21 1.04 6.19 -9.21
CA GLY A 21 0.86 7.01 -8.01
C GLY A 21 2.13 7.78 -7.63
N GLY A 22 3.29 7.12 -7.69
CA GLY A 22 4.56 7.76 -7.35
C GLY A 22 4.99 8.82 -8.37
N PHE A 23 4.87 8.57 -9.67
CA PHE A 23 5.15 9.58 -10.70
C PHE A 23 4.15 10.74 -10.67
N LEU A 24 2.89 10.47 -10.35
CA LEU A 24 1.89 11.52 -10.16
C LEU A 24 2.25 12.40 -8.96
N GLY A 25 2.76 11.81 -7.88
CA GLY A 25 3.33 12.57 -6.75
C GLY A 25 4.48 13.49 -7.15
N ILE A 26 5.47 12.97 -7.90
CA ILE A 26 6.61 13.77 -8.40
C ILE A 26 6.13 14.90 -9.30
N TYR A 27 5.16 14.62 -10.19
CA TYR A 27 4.58 15.63 -11.07
C TYR A 27 3.88 16.75 -10.30
N LEU A 28 3.10 16.41 -9.27
CA LEU A 28 2.42 17.40 -8.43
C LEU A 28 3.41 18.27 -7.67
N ILE A 29 4.47 17.67 -7.09
CA ILE A 29 5.52 18.41 -6.38
C ILE A 29 6.23 19.37 -7.36
N GLY A 30 6.64 18.88 -8.53
CA GLY A 30 7.31 19.71 -9.53
C GLY A 30 6.45 20.83 -10.10
N LYS A 31 5.12 20.64 -10.14
CA LYS A 31 4.17 21.71 -10.49
C LYS A 31 4.14 22.83 -9.44
N GLU A 32 4.28 22.51 -8.16
CA GLU A 32 4.29 23.51 -7.08
C GLU A 32 5.64 24.22 -6.94
N THR A 33 6.76 23.50 -7.10
CA THR A 33 8.12 24.07 -6.94
C THR A 33 8.67 24.69 -8.23
N GLY A 34 8.08 24.39 -9.39
CA GLY A 34 8.57 24.83 -10.70
C GLY A 34 9.75 24.01 -11.24
N GLU A 35 10.26 23.05 -10.46
CA GLU A 35 11.37 22.17 -10.83
C GLU A 35 10.94 20.70 -10.72
N TYR A 36 11.08 19.96 -11.83
CA TYR A 36 10.82 18.52 -11.84
C TYR A 36 12.06 17.75 -11.40
N ASP A 37 12.22 17.59 -10.09
CA ASP A 37 13.31 16.79 -9.52
C ASP A 37 13.05 15.28 -9.71
N PHE A 38 13.57 14.74 -10.81
CA PHE A 38 13.58 13.31 -11.07
C PHE A 38 14.45 12.51 -10.08
N GLY A 39 15.25 13.18 -9.24
CA GLY A 39 15.95 12.58 -8.11
C GLY A 39 14.99 11.82 -7.18
N LEU A 40 13.75 12.30 -7.04
CA LEU A 40 12.68 11.66 -6.27
C LEU A 40 12.19 10.33 -6.88
N ALA A 41 12.41 10.09 -8.18
CA ALA A 41 12.10 8.81 -8.81
C ALA A 41 13.05 7.70 -8.35
N THR A 42 14.29 8.05 -7.97
CA THR A 42 15.31 7.11 -7.52
C THR A 42 14.90 6.34 -6.25
N PRO A 43 14.53 6.99 -5.12
CA PRO A 43 14.09 6.28 -3.93
C PRO A 43 12.78 5.52 -4.17
N MET A 44 11.87 6.04 -5.01
CA MET A 44 10.64 5.35 -5.40
C MET A 44 10.94 4.02 -6.11
N LEU A 45 11.76 4.06 -7.16
CA LEU A 45 12.13 2.87 -7.93
C LEU A 45 12.97 1.90 -7.09
N ALA A 46 13.88 2.41 -6.27
CA ALA A 46 14.68 1.60 -5.34
C ALA A 46 13.79 0.88 -4.31
N GLY A 47 12.80 1.57 -3.74
CA GLY A 47 11.84 0.97 -2.82
C GLY A 47 11.01 -0.12 -3.48
N LEU A 48 10.54 0.11 -4.70
CA LEU A 48 9.75 -0.86 -5.46
C LEU A 48 10.58 -2.09 -5.84
N ALA A 49 11.80 -1.90 -6.35
CA ALA A 49 12.74 -2.98 -6.63
C ALA A 49 13.11 -3.77 -5.37
N GLY A 50 13.37 -3.06 -4.26
CA GLY A 50 13.65 -3.67 -2.96
C GLY A 50 12.51 -4.55 -2.45
N ALA A 51 11.27 -4.09 -2.58
CA ALA A 51 10.09 -4.86 -2.20
C ALA A 51 9.95 -6.16 -3.02
N VAL A 52 10.19 -6.10 -4.34
CA VAL A 52 10.16 -7.29 -5.22
C VAL A 52 11.26 -8.27 -4.84
N ILE A 53 12.49 -7.80 -4.63
CA ILE A 53 13.63 -8.64 -4.24
C ILE A 53 13.37 -9.30 -2.89
N LEU A 54 12.93 -8.53 -1.89
CA LEU A 54 12.58 -9.06 -0.57
C LEU A 54 11.52 -10.14 -0.66
N ASN A 55 10.47 -9.93 -1.47
CA ASN A 55 9.42 -10.92 -1.64
C ASN A 55 9.95 -12.24 -2.22
N ILE A 56 10.80 -12.17 -3.26
CA ILE A 56 11.43 -13.35 -3.88
C ILE A 56 12.34 -14.07 -2.87
N VAL A 57 13.15 -13.34 -2.11
CA VAL A 57 14.06 -13.91 -1.11
C VAL A 57 13.26 -14.62 -0.02
N LEU A 58 12.23 -13.97 0.52
CA LEU A 58 11.35 -14.56 1.55
C LEU A 58 10.62 -15.80 1.02
N ALA A 59 10.11 -15.76 -0.21
CA ALA A 59 9.45 -16.90 -0.84
C ALA A 59 10.41 -18.09 -1.01
N LYS A 60 11.64 -17.85 -1.48
CA LYS A 60 12.67 -18.90 -1.61
C LYS A 60 13.10 -19.45 -0.25
N TRP A 61 13.34 -18.58 0.72
CA TRP A 61 13.76 -18.98 2.06
C TRP A 61 12.71 -19.84 2.76
N LYS A 62 11.44 -19.45 2.62
CA LYS A 62 10.30 -20.19 3.15
C LYS A 62 10.10 -21.54 2.48
N LYS A 63 10.22 -21.61 1.14
CA LYS A 63 10.17 -22.87 0.40
C LYS A 63 11.27 -23.84 0.85
N LYS A 64 12.45 -23.32 1.21
CA LYS A 64 13.57 -24.10 1.75
C LYS A 64 13.29 -24.66 3.16
N ARG A 65 12.60 -23.91 4.03
CA ARG A 65 12.33 -24.32 5.42
C ARG A 65 11.07 -25.15 5.62
N ASN A 66 9.97 -24.82 4.93
CA ASN A 66 8.64 -25.36 5.25
C ASN A 66 8.02 -26.22 4.12
N GLY A 67 8.76 -26.50 3.03
CA GLY A 67 8.26 -27.33 1.92
C GLY A 67 7.06 -26.72 1.18
N LYS A 68 6.17 -27.57 0.64
CA LYS A 68 4.94 -27.17 -0.08
C LYS A 68 3.69 -27.13 0.82
N VAL A 69 3.86 -26.91 2.12
CA VAL A 69 2.71 -26.85 3.04
C VAL A 69 1.98 -25.51 2.83
N PRO A 70 0.65 -25.51 2.68
CA PRO A 70 -0.13 -24.28 2.61
C PRO A 70 0.09 -23.45 3.88
N GLU A 71 0.32 -22.15 3.70
CA GLU A 71 0.74 -21.24 4.78
C GLU A 71 -0.40 -20.82 5.70
N VAL A 72 -1.61 -20.79 5.16
CA VAL A 72 -2.80 -20.23 5.80
C VAL A 72 -3.97 -21.08 5.40
N ASP A 73 -4.83 -21.38 6.37
CA ASP A 73 -6.10 -22.05 6.12
C ASP A 73 -7.02 -21.16 5.27
N GLU A 74 -7.86 -21.78 4.45
CA GLU A 74 -8.78 -21.06 3.55
C GLU A 74 -9.70 -20.13 4.34
N ARG A 75 -10.08 -20.53 5.56
CA ARG A 75 -10.89 -19.73 6.48
C ARG A 75 -10.22 -18.41 6.88
N SER A 76 -8.95 -18.45 7.28
CA SER A 76 -8.22 -17.25 7.67
C SER A 76 -7.96 -16.33 6.47
N LEU A 77 -7.79 -16.87 5.26
CA LEU A 77 -7.70 -16.05 4.03
C LEU A 77 -8.99 -15.26 3.77
N VAL A 78 -10.16 -15.88 3.95
CA VAL A 78 -11.45 -15.21 3.78
C VAL A 78 -11.64 -14.11 4.83
N LEU A 79 -11.27 -14.36 6.09
CA LEU A 79 -11.35 -13.37 7.16
C LEU A 79 -10.43 -12.17 6.90
N MET A 80 -9.17 -12.42 6.53
CA MET A 80 -8.22 -11.36 6.16
C MET A 80 -8.73 -10.52 4.98
N LYS A 81 -9.31 -11.16 3.95
CA LYS A 81 -9.89 -10.46 2.81
C LYS A 81 -11.05 -9.56 3.21
N ARG A 82 -11.96 -10.05 4.06
CA ARG A 82 -13.09 -9.25 4.57
C ARG A 82 -12.60 -8.07 5.39
N TYR A 83 -11.65 -8.30 6.29
CA TYR A 83 -11.03 -7.24 7.09
C TYR A 83 -10.42 -6.14 6.21
N PHE A 84 -9.55 -6.50 5.25
CA PHE A 84 -8.92 -5.51 4.38
C PHE A 84 -9.93 -4.77 3.51
N ASN A 85 -11.01 -5.41 3.05
CA ASN A 85 -12.07 -4.71 2.31
C ASN A 85 -12.79 -3.68 3.19
N ILE A 86 -13.14 -4.04 4.43
CA ILE A 86 -13.79 -3.13 5.38
C ILE A 86 -12.87 -1.94 5.67
N VAL A 87 -11.61 -2.22 5.99
CA VAL A 87 -10.59 -1.20 6.25
C VAL A 87 -10.40 -0.30 5.04
N LEU A 88 -10.31 -0.86 3.83
CA LEU A 88 -10.16 -0.08 2.60
C LEU A 88 -11.30 0.92 2.43
N TYR A 89 -12.55 0.47 2.56
CA TYR A 89 -13.70 1.37 2.46
C TYR A 89 -13.70 2.41 3.57
N PHE A 90 -13.42 2.01 4.81
CA PHE A 90 -13.36 2.94 5.93
C PHE A 90 -12.29 4.02 5.72
N VAL A 91 -11.09 3.65 5.27
CA VAL A 91 -10.01 4.60 5.00
C VAL A 91 -10.36 5.50 3.83
N LEU A 92 -10.88 4.95 2.73
CA LEU A 92 -11.16 5.72 1.52
C LEU A 92 -12.30 6.72 1.73
N PHE A 93 -13.41 6.27 2.31
CA PHE A 93 -14.53 7.15 2.63
C PHE A 93 -14.23 8.08 3.80
N GLY A 94 -13.56 7.58 4.85
CA GLY A 94 -13.20 8.38 6.02
C GLY A 94 -12.21 9.49 5.67
N SER A 95 -11.12 9.18 4.98
CA SER A 95 -10.17 10.20 4.52
C SER A 95 -10.79 11.19 3.53
N GLY A 96 -11.61 10.70 2.60
CA GLY A 96 -12.34 11.55 1.67
C GLY A 96 -13.30 12.53 2.38
N ALA A 97 -14.07 12.04 3.34
CA ALA A 97 -14.98 12.87 4.13
C ALA A 97 -14.23 13.93 4.96
N ILE A 98 -13.11 13.56 5.58
CA ILE A 98 -12.25 14.49 6.31
C ILE A 98 -11.73 15.59 5.39
N LEU A 99 -11.23 15.24 4.19
CA LEU A 99 -10.74 16.23 3.22
C LEU A 99 -11.84 17.19 2.76
N ILE A 100 -13.05 16.67 2.47
CA ILE A 100 -14.20 17.51 2.10
C ILE A 100 -14.57 18.46 3.25
N ALA A 101 -14.57 17.98 4.49
CA ALA A 101 -14.84 18.81 5.66
C ALA A 101 -13.79 19.91 5.85
N LEU A 102 -12.50 19.58 5.77
CA LEU A 102 -11.39 20.55 5.85
C LEU A 102 -11.50 21.61 4.75
N TYR A 103 -11.83 21.21 3.53
CA TYR A 103 -12.05 22.12 2.41
C TYR A 103 -13.25 23.06 2.69
N ALA A 104 -14.36 22.53 3.20
CA ALA A 104 -15.53 23.34 3.58
C ALA A 104 -15.23 24.34 4.72
N MET A 105 -14.26 24.04 5.58
CA MET A 105 -13.77 24.95 6.63
C MET A 105 -12.77 26.00 6.11
N GLY A 106 -12.47 26.01 4.80
CA GLY A 106 -11.57 26.98 4.18
C GLY A 106 -10.08 26.65 4.37
N ILE A 107 -9.75 25.44 4.83
CA ILE A 107 -8.35 25.01 4.98
C ILE A 107 -7.81 24.60 3.61
N THR A 108 -6.98 25.46 3.02
CA THR A 108 -6.41 25.23 1.68
C THR A 108 -5.06 24.51 1.71
N HIS A 109 -4.36 24.55 2.84
CA HIS A 109 -3.03 23.94 3.01
C HIS A 109 -3.02 23.03 4.23
N ILE A 110 -2.43 21.85 4.07
CA ILE A 110 -2.21 20.88 5.14
C ILE A 110 -0.71 20.74 5.30
N GLU A 111 -0.21 20.93 6.51
CA GLU A 111 1.21 20.71 6.81
C GLU A 111 1.59 19.24 6.55
N THR A 112 2.69 19.04 5.83
CA THR A 112 3.21 17.71 5.49
C THR A 112 3.46 16.84 6.73
N GLY A 113 3.89 17.46 7.83
CA GLY A 113 4.09 16.76 9.11
C GLY A 113 2.80 16.12 9.64
N LEU A 114 1.66 16.78 9.49
CA LEU A 114 0.37 16.31 9.95
C LEU A 114 -0.13 15.12 9.11
N ILE A 115 0.12 15.15 7.80
CA ILE A 115 -0.15 14.02 6.89
C ILE A 115 0.72 12.81 7.27
N ILE A 116 2.01 13.01 7.55
CA ILE A 116 2.90 11.92 7.95
C ILE A 116 2.41 11.24 9.24
N VAL A 117 2.04 12.03 10.26
CA VAL A 117 1.50 11.50 11.52
C VAL A 117 0.21 10.72 11.28
N TYR A 118 -0.70 11.26 10.47
CA TYR A 118 -1.95 10.59 10.10
C TYR A 118 -1.70 9.25 9.39
N MET A 119 -0.81 9.23 8.39
CA MET A 119 -0.48 8.00 7.65
C MET A 119 0.21 6.96 8.53
N MET A 120 1.09 7.39 9.44
CA MET A 120 1.75 6.48 10.38
C MET A 120 0.76 5.84 11.35
N ALA A 121 -0.15 6.64 11.92
CA ALA A 121 -1.21 6.13 12.78
C ALA A 121 -2.12 5.14 12.04
N LEU A 122 -2.49 5.46 10.79
CA LEU A 122 -3.25 4.55 9.93
C LEU A 122 -2.54 3.23 9.72
N TYR A 123 -1.27 3.24 9.32
CA TYR A 123 -0.53 2.00 9.10
C TYR A 123 -0.39 1.15 10.36
N LEU A 124 -0.20 1.77 11.53
CA LEU A 124 -0.17 1.05 12.81
C LEU A 124 -1.52 0.40 13.11
N ILE A 125 -2.63 1.14 12.99
CA ILE A 125 -3.97 0.60 13.26
C ILE A 125 -4.30 -0.55 12.31
N ILE A 126 -4.04 -0.37 11.01
CA ILE A 126 -4.29 -1.40 10.00
C ILE A 126 -3.43 -2.64 10.26
N GLY A 127 -2.14 -2.44 10.57
CA GLY A 127 -1.19 -3.51 10.85
C GLY A 127 -1.58 -4.31 12.09
N ILE A 128 -1.95 -3.64 13.19
CA ILE A 128 -2.40 -4.30 14.42
C ILE A 128 -3.68 -5.10 14.17
N GLY A 129 -4.68 -4.50 13.50
CA GLY A 129 -5.91 -5.23 13.21
C GLY A 129 -5.69 -6.43 12.27
N ALA A 130 -4.75 -6.33 11.32
CA ALA A 130 -4.36 -7.45 10.47
C ALA A 130 -3.72 -8.60 11.28
N LEU A 131 -2.88 -8.28 12.27
CA LEU A 131 -2.29 -9.28 13.17
C LEU A 131 -3.34 -9.97 14.05
N ILE A 132 -4.35 -9.24 14.49
CA ILE A 132 -5.47 -9.79 15.29
C ILE A 132 -6.30 -10.75 14.43
N VAL A 133 -6.73 -10.31 13.24
CA VAL A 133 -7.57 -11.13 12.34
C VAL A 133 -6.84 -12.38 11.86
N LYS A 134 -5.51 -12.32 11.68
CA LYS A 134 -4.72 -13.49 11.32
C LYS A 134 -4.73 -14.60 12.39
N ARG A 135 -4.96 -14.26 13.67
CA ARG A 135 -4.99 -15.21 14.79
C ARG A 135 -6.39 -15.78 15.09
N LEU A 136 -7.43 -15.29 14.42
CA LEU A 136 -8.83 -15.74 14.51
C LEU A 136 -9.14 -16.84 13.50
#